data_AF-A0AA38LNA9-F1
#
_entry.id   AF-A0AA38LNA9-F1
#
_cell.length_a   1.000
_cell.length_b   1.000
_cell.length_c   1.000
_cell.angle_alpha   90.00
_cell.angle_beta   90.00
_cell.angle_gamma   90.00
#
_symmetry.space_group_name_H-M   'P 1'
#
loop_
_entity.id
_entity.type
_entity.pdbx_description
1 polymer ?
#
loop_
_entity_poly.entity_id
_entity_poly.type
_entity_poly.pdbx_seq_one_letter_code
_entity_poly.pdbx_strand_id
1 'polypeptide(L)' 'ECVYYIETRPAISECPWYADIMNYIMDHTYPEGATQQQRRRLRIIVAKYVIIEQVLYRK' A
#
# COMPACT_ATOMS: atom_id res chain seq x y z
N GLU A 1 -11.44 5.04 13.40
CA GLU A 1 -10.24 4.41 12.79
C GLU A 1 -10.61 3.92 11.39
N CYS A 2 -9.82 4.25 10.36
CA CYS A 2 -10.04 3.71 9.02
C CYS A 2 -9.35 2.35 8.93
N VAL A 3 -10.13 1.28 8.95
CA VAL A 3 -9.65 -0.10 8.88
C VAL A 3 -9.81 -0.57 7.44
N TYR A 4 -8.73 -1.06 6.81
CA TYR A 4 -8.79 -1.59 5.46
C TYR A 4 -8.45 -3.09 5.47
N TYR A 5 -9.34 -3.90 4.89
CA TYR A 5 -9.19 -5.35 4.79
C TYR A 5 -8.42 -5.72 3.50
N ILE A 6 -7.56 -6.73 3.58
CA ILE A 6 -6.76 -7.20 2.43
C ILE A 6 -7.60 -8.00 1.42
N GLU A 7 -8.64 -8.70 1.88
CA GLU A 7 -9.50 -9.53 1.03
C GLU A 7 -10.26 -8.73 -0.03
N THR A 8 -10.56 -7.46 0.23
CA THR A 8 -11.41 -6.66 -0.66
C THR A 8 -10.66 -5.83 -1.68
N ARG A 9 -9.30 -5.92 -1.76
CA ARG A 9 -8.40 -5.11 -2.64
C ARG A 9 -9.21 -4.05 -3.40
N PRO A 10 -9.43 -2.86 -2.80
CA PRO A 10 -10.37 -1.89 -3.36
C PRO A 10 -9.97 -1.64 -4.80
N ALA A 11 -10.97 -1.52 -5.68
CA ALA A 11 -10.72 -1.26 -7.08
C ALA A 11 -9.70 -0.12 -7.18
N ILE A 12 -8.67 -0.27 -8.01
CA ILE A 12 -7.57 0.71 -8.15
C ILE A 12 -8.11 2.14 -8.34
N SER A 13 -9.32 2.25 -8.91
CA SER A 13 -10.12 3.46 -9.08
C SER A 13 -10.49 4.21 -7.79
N GLU A 14 -10.71 3.53 -6.66
CA GLU A 14 -11.27 4.17 -5.45
C GLU A 14 -10.19 4.77 -4.56
N CYS A 15 -9.02 4.12 -4.46
CA CYS A 15 -7.88 4.61 -3.69
C CYS A 15 -6.55 4.18 -4.35
N PRO A 16 -6.07 4.92 -5.36
CA PRO A 16 -4.83 4.57 -6.08
C PRO A 16 -3.62 4.43 -5.14
N TRP A 17 -3.54 5.30 -4.14
CA TRP A 17 -2.47 5.29 -3.14
C TRP A 17 -2.50 4.05 -2.24
N TYR A 18 -3.69 3.49 -1.96
CA TYR A 18 -3.83 2.27 -1.16
C TYR A 18 -3.43 1.05 -1.99
N ALA A 19 -3.80 1.03 -3.27
CA ALA A 19 -3.40 -0.03 -4.20
C ALA A 19 -1.88 -0.13 -4.31
N ASP A 20 -1.18 1.00 -4.46
CA ASP A 20 0.28 1.02 -4.54
C ASP A 20 0.96 0.51 -3.25
N ILE A 21 0.43 0.87 -2.09
CA ILE A 21 0.92 0.38 -0.79
C ILE A 21 0.68 -1.13 -0.68
N MET A 22 -0.52 -1.61 -1.03
CA MET A 22 -0.86 -3.03 -0.95
C MET A 22 -0.03 -3.89 -1.91
N ASN A 23 0.14 -3.43 -3.15
CA ASN A 23 1.00 -4.10 -4.14
C ASN A 23 2.45 -4.18 -3.65
N TYR A 24 2.94 -3.14 -2.98
CA TYR A 24 4.29 -3.16 -2.43
C TYR A 24 4.44 -4.03 -1.18
N ILE A 25 3.44 -4.10 -0.31
CA ILE A 25 3.52 -4.93 0.90
C ILE A 25 3.36 -6.42 0.56
N MET A 26 2.43 -6.76 -0.34
CA MET A 26 2.15 -8.16 -0.71
C MET A 26 3.18 -8.71 -1.70
N ASP A 27 3.45 -7.97 -2.78
CA ASP A 27 4.18 -8.48 -3.94
C ASP A 27 5.56 -7.78 -4.11
N HIS A 28 5.91 -6.82 -3.24
CA HIS A 28 7.10 -5.95 -3.38
C HIS A 28 7.21 -5.25 -4.74
N THR A 29 6.07 -5.04 -5.38
CA THR A 29 5.99 -4.39 -6.69
C THR A 29 5.86 -2.88 -6.56
N TYR A 30 6.42 -2.18 -7.55
CA TYR A 30 6.29 -0.73 -7.68
C TYR A 30 5.33 -0.39 -8.81
N PRO A 31 4.66 0.77 -8.76
CA PRO A 31 3.84 1.22 -9.87
C PRO A 31 4.66 1.35 -11.15
N GLU A 32 4.04 1.00 -12.28
CA GLU A 32 4.68 1.12 -13.59
C GLU A 32 5.03 2.59 -13.87
N GLY A 33 6.25 2.84 -14.35
CA GLY A 33 6.76 4.20 -14.54
C GLY A 33 7.14 4.95 -13.26
N ALA A 34 7.07 4.33 -12.07
CA ALA A 34 7.47 4.99 -10.83
C ALA A 34 8.97 5.37 -10.83
N THR A 35 9.24 6.66 -10.75
CA THR A 35 10.57 7.24 -10.57
C THR A 35 11.23 6.77 -9.26
N GLN A 36 12.56 6.87 -9.18
CA GLN A 36 13.27 6.52 -7.93
C GLN A 36 12.77 7.31 -6.71
N GLN A 37 12.38 8.58 -6.90
CA GLN A 37 11.81 9.39 -5.82
C GLN A 37 10.46 8.87 -5.34
N GLN A 38 9.57 8.47 -6.26
CA GLN A 38 8.28 7.88 -5.91
C GLN A 38 8.46 6.55 -5.18
N ARG A 39 9.38 5.69 -5.64
CA ARG A 39 9.72 4.43 -4.96
C ARG A 39 10.25 4.68 -3.55
N ARG A 40 11.09 5.71 -3.36
CA ARG A 40 11.58 6.13 -2.04
C ARG A 40 10.44 6.61 -1.14
N ARG A 41 9.54 7.45 -1.65
CA ARG A 41 8.36 7.91 -0.91
C ARG A 41 7.47 6.74 -0.51
N LEU A 42 7.22 5.79 -1.42
CA LEU A 42 6.43 4.60 -1.14
C LEU A 42 6.99 3.78 0.01
N ARG A 43 8.31 3.54 0.04
CA ARG A 43 8.98 2.84 1.15
C ARG A 43 8.80 3.57 2.49
N ILE A 44 8.91 4.90 2.49
CA ILE A 44 8.71 5.71 3.70
C ILE A 44 7.26 5.64 4.18
N ILE A 45 6.30 5.64 3.25
CA ILE A 45 4.87 5.53 3.57
C ILE A 45 4.58 4.14 4.15
N VAL A 46 4.99 3.08 3.46
CA VAL A 46 4.80 1.68 3.88
C VAL A 46 5.40 1.41 5.25
N ALA A 47 6.55 2.01 5.57
CA ALA A 47 7.17 1.88 6.91
C ALA A 47 6.28 2.42 8.06
N LYS A 48 5.25 3.20 7.76
CA LYS A 48 4.24 3.67 8.73
C LYS A 48 3.05 2.73 8.87
N TYR A 49 3.00 1.63 8.13
CA TYR A 49 1.91 0.68 8.18
C TYR A 49 2.42 -0.71 8.58
N VAL A 50 1.54 -1.49 9.19
CA VAL A 50 1.77 -2.89 9.54
C VAL A 50 0.53 -3.70 9.18
N ILE A 51 0.74 -4.92 8.69
CA ILE A 51 -0.34 -5.87 8.46
C ILE A 51 -0.44 -6.78 9.67
N ILE A 52 -1.64 -6.88 10.25
CA ILE A 52 -1.98 -7.85 11.29
C ILE A 52 -3.24 -8.56 10.82
N GLU A 53 -3.22 -9.89 10.76
CA GLU A 53 -4.39 -10.73 10.40
C GLU A 53 -5.17 -10.24 9.17
N GLN A 54 -4.46 -9.89 8.08
CA GLN A 54 -5.06 -9.37 6.85
C GLN A 54 -5.70 -7.98 6.94
N VAL A 55 -5.33 -7.19 7.96
CA VAL A 55 -5.80 -5.81 8.16
C VAL A 55 -4.61 -4.85 8.19
N LEU A 56 -4.71 -3.76 7.43
CA LEU A 56 -3.69 -2.71 7.42
C LEU A 56 -3.91 -1.73 8.57
N TYR A 57 -2.96 -1.67 9.49
CA TYR A 57 -2.91 -0.70 10.56
C TYR A 57 -1.87 0.37 10.25
N ARG A 58 -2.17 1.60 10.65
CA ARG A 58 -1.18 2.66 10.70
C ARG A 58 -0.48 2.62 12.06
N LYS A 59 0.85 2.56 12.04
CA LYS A 59 1.71 2.68 13.23
C LYS A 59 1.65 4.09 13.81
#